data_AF-A0A7C4DCS9-F1
#
_entry.id   AF-A0A7C4DCS9-F1
#
_cell.length_a   1.000
_cell.length_b   1.000
_cell.length_c   1.000
_cell.angle_alpha   90.00
_cell.angle_beta   90.00
_cell.angle_gamma   90.00
#
_symmetry.space_group_name_H-M   'P 1'
#
loop_
_entity.id
_entity.type
_entity.pdbx_description
1 polymer ?
#
loop_
_entity_poly.entity_id
_entity_poly.type
_entity_poly.pdbx_seq_one_letter_code
_entity_poly.pdbx_strand_id
1 'polypeptide(L)'
;MVKFVVMSEKDNVATAVSEIRSGTKVNVRIGGRELEVEIKNDIPFGHKFALRDIDVGGNVVKYGEVIGVATKPIKAGEHVHVHNVVSSFVWKAMKEAGER
;
A
#
# COMPACT_ATOMS: atom_id res chain seq x y z
N MET A 1 1.19 -9.63 18.69
CA MET A 1 0.23 -10.03 17.64
C MET A 1 0.21 -8.93 16.60
N VAL A 2 0.41 -9.28 15.32
CA VAL A 2 0.43 -8.32 14.22
C VAL A 2 -0.98 -7.82 13.97
N LYS A 3 -1.21 -6.51 13.97
CA LYS A 3 -2.53 -5.91 13.74
C LYS A 3 -2.47 -4.99 12.53
N PHE A 4 -3.40 -5.18 11.60
CA PHE A 4 -3.55 -4.35 10.40
C PHE A 4 -5.01 -4.32 9.96
N VAL A 5 -5.35 -3.39 9.07
CA VAL A 5 -6.70 -3.20 8.55
C VAL A 5 -6.69 -3.13 7.03
N VAL A 6 -7.58 -3.92 6.42
CA VAL A 6 -7.97 -3.86 5.01
C VAL A 6 -9.48 -3.65 4.97
N MET A 7 -9.95 -2.64 4.22
CA MET A 7 -11.33 -2.17 4.32
C MET A 7 -12.20 -2.60 3.14
N SER A 8 -11.58 -2.83 1.99
CA SER A 8 -12.27 -3.22 0.76
C SER A 8 -11.47 -4.29 0.02
N GLU A 9 -12.16 -5.22 -0.63
CA GLU A 9 -11.53 -6.22 -1.52
C GLU A 9 -10.74 -5.60 -2.67
N LYS A 10 -11.02 -4.33 -3.00
CA LYS A 10 -10.28 -3.57 -4.00
C LYS A 10 -8.96 -2.98 -3.46
N ASP A 11 -8.77 -2.96 -2.13
CA ASP A 11 -7.56 -2.43 -1.53
C ASP A 11 -6.35 -3.24 -2.01
N ASN A 12 -5.29 -2.55 -2.43
CA ASN A 12 -3.99 -3.17 -2.68
C ASN A 12 -2.95 -2.81 -1.60
N VAL A 13 -3.39 -2.17 -0.51
CA VAL A 13 -2.57 -1.83 0.65
C VAL A 13 -3.35 -2.03 1.96
N ALA A 14 -2.63 -2.44 2.99
CA ALA A 14 -3.12 -2.54 4.37
C ALA A 14 -2.55 -1.43 5.23
N THR A 15 -3.29 -0.98 6.25
CA THR A 15 -2.80 -0.04 7.25
C THR A 15 -2.39 -0.79 8.50
N ALA A 16 -1.18 -0.57 9.01
CA ALA A 16 -0.70 -1.15 10.25
C ALA A 16 -1.36 -0.50 11.48
N VAL A 17 -1.88 -1.31 12.39
CA VAL A 17 -2.50 -0.89 13.68
C VAL A 17 -1.61 -1.28 14.87
N SER A 18 -0.41 -1.77 14.57
CA SER A 18 0.72 -1.93 15.46
C SER A 18 1.98 -1.75 14.62
N GLU A 19 3.14 -1.55 15.23
CA GLU A 19 4.39 -1.73 14.50
C GLU A 19 4.49 -3.17 13.97
N ILE A 20 5.05 -3.32 12.76
CA ILE A 20 5.26 -4.62 12.12
C ILE A 20 6.70 -4.66 11.63
N ARG A 21 7.47 -5.66 12.07
CA ARG A 21 8.89 -5.79 11.71
C ARG A 21 9.06 -6.47 10.36
N SER A 22 10.14 -6.16 9.66
CA SER A 22 10.58 -6.90 8.48
C SER A 22 10.73 -8.41 8.75
N GLY A 23 10.46 -9.23 7.74
CA GLY A 23 10.42 -10.70 7.82
C GLY A 23 9.15 -11.27 8.45
N THR A 24 8.25 -10.41 8.96
CA THR A 24 6.97 -10.85 9.50
C THR A 24 6.06 -11.35 8.39
N LYS A 25 5.50 -12.56 8.53
CA LYS A 25 4.43 -13.05 7.65
C LYS A 25 3.06 -12.65 8.19
N VAL A 26 2.26 -12.02 7.34
CA VAL A 26 0.88 -11.63 7.63
C VAL A 26 -0.09 -12.40 6.75
N ASN A 27 -1.10 -13.00 7.37
CA ASN A 27 -2.21 -13.64 6.66
C ASN A 27 -3.35 -12.64 6.56
N VAL A 28 -3.60 -12.12 5.37
CA VAL A 28 -4.65 -11.15 5.08
C VAL A 28 -5.85 -11.93 4.54
N ARG A 29 -7.01 -11.71 5.17
CA ARG A 29 -8.26 -12.32 4.76
C ARG A 29 -9.26 -11.24 4.36
N ILE A 30 -9.65 -11.21 3.10
CA ILE A 30 -10.61 -10.23 2.58
C ILE A 30 -11.42 -10.82 1.43
N GLY A 31 -12.74 -10.60 1.45
CA GLY A 31 -13.63 -11.11 0.39
C GLY A 31 -13.61 -12.62 0.19
N GLY A 32 -13.47 -13.37 1.28
CA GLY A 32 -13.33 -14.84 1.22
C GLY A 32 -12.00 -15.34 0.64
N ARG A 33 -11.08 -14.45 0.28
CA ARG A 33 -9.72 -14.80 -0.15
C ARG A 33 -8.75 -14.70 1.02
N GLU A 34 -7.76 -15.57 1.02
CA GLU A 34 -6.61 -15.53 1.93
C GLU A 34 -5.34 -15.32 1.10
N LEU A 35 -4.47 -14.45 1.59
CA LEU A 35 -3.17 -14.19 1.01
C LEU A 35 -2.13 -14.06 2.14
N GLU A 36 -0.98 -14.69 1.95
CA GLU A 36 0.18 -14.51 2.83
C GLU A 36 1.09 -13.44 2.22
N VAL A 37 1.45 -12.43 3.01
CA VAL A 37 2.41 -11.40 2.62
C VAL A 37 3.55 -11.38 3.63
N GLU A 38 4.78 -11.44 3.13
CA GLU A 38 5.97 -11.24 3.96
C GLU A 38 6.37 -9.76 3.93
N ILE A 39 6.42 -9.14 5.10
CA ILE A 39 6.78 -7.73 5.27
C ILE A 39 8.27 -7.52 4.97
N LYS A 40 8.58 -6.58 4.07
CA LYS A 40 9.95 -6.36 3.56
C LYS A 40 10.69 -5.20 4.24
N ASN A 41 9.97 -4.33 4.94
CA ASN A 41 10.52 -3.22 5.69
C ASN A 41 9.79 -3.10 7.03
N ASP A 42 10.40 -2.48 8.03
CA ASP A 42 9.67 -2.12 9.24
C ASP A 42 8.53 -1.14 8.90
N ILE A 43 7.32 -1.46 9.35
CA ILE A 43 6.10 -0.69 9.10
C ILE A 43 5.68 -0.04 10.42
N PRO A 44 5.79 1.30 10.55
CA PRO A 44 5.32 2.02 11.72
C PRO A 44 3.80 1.92 11.90
N PHE A 45 3.33 2.20 13.12
CA PHE A 45 1.89 2.36 13.38
C PHE A 45 1.28 3.44 12.45
N GLY A 46 0.11 3.14 11.88
CA GLY A 46 -0.62 4.03 10.96
C GLY A 46 -0.07 4.07 9.53
N HIS A 47 1.09 3.48 9.27
CA HIS A 47 1.67 3.40 7.94
C HIS A 47 1.08 2.23 7.15
N LYS A 48 1.35 2.20 5.84
CA LYS A 48 0.79 1.20 4.94
C LYS A 48 1.85 0.23 4.45
N PHE A 49 1.44 -0.99 4.13
CA PHE A 49 2.25 -1.94 3.36
C PHE A 49 1.45 -2.47 2.17
N ALA A 50 2.15 -2.87 1.11
CA ALA A 50 1.53 -3.36 -0.12
C ALA A 50 1.05 -4.82 0.03
N LEU A 51 -0.15 -5.11 -0.47
CA LEU A 51 -0.72 -6.47 -0.48
C LEU A 51 -0.34 -7.26 -1.74
N ARG A 52 0.16 -6.56 -2.76
CA ARG A 52 0.62 -7.08 -4.05
C ARG A 52 1.63 -6.11 -4.64
N ASP A 53 2.30 -6.53 -5.70
CA ASP A 53 3.15 -5.63 -6.49
C ASP A 53 2.34 -4.48 -7.10
N ILE A 54 2.92 -3.29 -7.10
CA ILE A 54 2.38 -2.06 -7.70
C ILE A 54 3.50 -1.44 -8.54
N ASP A 55 3.32 -1.43 -9.86
CA ASP A 55 4.29 -0.83 -10.78
C ASP A 55 4.31 0.70 -10.68
N VAL A 56 5.35 1.32 -11.21
CA VAL A 56 5.43 2.80 -11.34
C VAL A 56 4.22 3.33 -12.10
N GLY A 57 3.58 4.38 -11.59
CA GLY A 57 2.35 4.91 -12.16
C GLY A 57 1.09 4.11 -11.80
N GLY A 58 1.25 2.97 -11.12
CA GLY A 58 0.15 2.15 -10.63
C GLY A 58 -0.63 2.83 -9.51
N ASN A 59 -1.94 2.58 -9.46
CA ASN A 59 -2.82 3.14 -8.45
C ASN A 59 -2.59 2.48 -7.08
N VAL A 60 -2.52 3.30 -6.04
CA VAL A 60 -2.59 2.88 -4.64
C VAL A 60 -4.03 3.05 -4.18
N VAL A 61 -4.68 1.93 -3.84
CA VAL A 61 -6.11 1.84 -3.57
C VAL A 61 -6.34 1.52 -2.10
N LYS A 62 -7.08 2.39 -1.41
CA LYS A 62 -7.50 2.20 -0.02
C LYS A 62 -8.95 2.64 0.16
N TYR A 63 -9.69 1.92 0.99
CA TYR A 63 -11.14 2.12 1.17
C TYR A 63 -11.92 1.89 -0.13
N GLY A 64 -11.35 1.10 -1.05
CA GLY A 64 -11.90 0.90 -2.39
C GLY A 64 -11.66 2.03 -3.39
N GLU A 65 -10.96 3.10 -3.00
CA GLU A 65 -10.73 4.31 -3.80
C GLU A 65 -9.25 4.55 -4.09
N VAL A 66 -8.94 5.22 -5.19
CA VAL A 66 -7.55 5.58 -5.55
C VAL A 66 -7.10 6.78 -4.71
N ILE A 67 -6.22 6.51 -3.74
CA ILE A 67 -5.69 7.54 -2.84
C ILE A 67 -4.34 8.11 -3.29
N GLY A 68 -3.64 7.40 -4.16
CA GLY A 68 -2.28 7.74 -4.57
C GLY A 68 -1.83 6.99 -5.81
N VAL A 69 -0.66 7.38 -6.29
CA VAL A 69 0.02 6.77 -7.44
C VAL A 69 1.44 6.46 -7.03
N ALA A 70 1.90 5.25 -7.36
CA ALA A 70 3.25 4.81 -7.08
C ALA A 70 4.27 5.61 -7.91
N THR A 71 5.26 6.20 -7.26
CA THR A 71 6.36 6.96 -7.90
C THR A 71 7.58 6.10 -8.17
N LYS A 72 7.61 4.89 -7.59
CA LYS A 72 8.63 3.85 -7.71
C LYS A 72 7.91 2.49 -7.76
N PRO A 73 8.53 1.43 -8.27
CA PRO A 73 7.95 0.08 -8.11
C PRO A 73 7.84 -0.23 -6.61
N ILE A 74 6.74 -0.87 -6.22
CA ILE A 74 6.48 -1.30 -4.85
C ILE A 74 6.18 -2.80 -4.87
N LYS A 75 6.96 -3.60 -4.16
CA LYS A 75 6.73 -5.04 -4.02
C LYS A 75 5.75 -5.36 -2.91
N ALA A 76 5.06 -6.49 -3.02
CA ALA A 76 4.22 -7.00 -1.94
C ALA A 76 5.01 -7.03 -0.61
N GLY A 77 4.41 -6.49 0.45
CA GLY A 77 5.01 -6.38 1.79
C GLY A 77 5.92 -5.17 2.01
N GLU A 78 6.21 -4.35 0.99
CA GLU A 78 6.98 -3.12 1.16
C GLU A 78 6.17 -1.99 1.79
N HIS A 79 6.89 -1.09 2.45
CA HIS A 79 6.33 0.11 3.08
C HIS A 79 5.80 1.10 2.03
N VAL A 80 4.53 1.45 2.12
CA VAL A 80 3.84 2.38 1.21
C VAL A 80 3.66 3.74 1.89
N HIS A 81 4.44 4.73 1.47
CA HIS A 81 4.42 6.08 2.06
C HIS A 81 4.94 7.15 1.08
N VAL A 82 5.16 8.38 1.56
CA VAL A 82 5.50 9.54 0.72
C VAL A 82 6.78 9.38 -0.12
N HIS A 83 7.67 8.45 0.24
CA HIS A 83 8.92 8.20 -0.48
C HIS A 83 8.75 7.38 -1.78
N ASN A 84 7.61 6.68 -1.93
CA ASN A 84 7.28 5.84 -3.09
C ASN A 84 5.83 6.03 -3.58
N VAL A 85 5.05 6.92 -2.97
CA VAL A 85 3.69 7.27 -3.38
C VAL A 85 3.48 8.77 -3.31
N VAL A 86 2.77 9.30 -4.29
CA VAL A 86 2.22 10.66 -4.27
C VAL A 86 0.70 10.59 -4.27
N SER A 87 0.02 11.56 -3.63
CA SER A 87 -1.45 11.61 -3.63
C SER A 87 -2.00 11.69 -5.07
N SER A 88 -3.16 11.08 -5.30
CA SER A 88 -3.83 11.11 -6.61
C SER A 88 -4.16 12.53 -7.07
N PHE A 89 -4.47 13.45 -6.15
CA PHE A 89 -4.71 14.86 -6.45
C PHE A 89 -3.45 15.55 -6.97
N VAL A 90 -2.31 15.33 -6.31
CA VAL A 90 -1.03 15.91 -6.73
C VAL A 90 -0.58 15.31 -8.06
N TRP A 91 -0.72 13.99 -8.23
CA TRP A 91 -0.42 13.33 -9.50
C TRP A 91 -1.22 13.93 -10.67
N LYS A 92 -2.53 14.17 -10.46
CA LYS A 92 -3.39 14.79 -11.47
C LYS A 92 -2.91 16.20 -11.84
N ALA A 93 -2.57 17.02 -10.85
CA ALA A 93 -2.02 18.36 -11.10
C ALA A 93 -0.71 18.32 -11.89
N MET A 94 0.21 17.40 -11.59
CA MET A 94 1.47 17.23 -12.33
C MET A 94 1.23 16.83 -13.80
N LYS A 95 0.23 15.98 -14.05
CA LYS A 95 -0.17 15.58 -15.42
C LYS A 95 -0.73 16.76 -16.21
N GLU A 96 -1.57 17.58 -15.59
CA GLU A 96 -2.13 18.79 -16.21
C GLU A 96 -1.05 19.86 -16.49
N ALA A 97 -0.01 19.92 -15.65
CA ALA A 97 1.14 20.80 -15.82
C ALA A 97 2.18 20.30 -16.86
N GLY A 98 2.04 19.07 -17.37
CA GLY A 98 2.98 18.48 -18.34
C GLY A 98 4.29 17.97 -17.72
N GLU A 99 4.34 17.75 -16.41
CA GLU A 99 5.56 17.33 -15.70
C GLU A 99 5.74 15.80 -15.63
N ARG A 100 4.74 15.01 -16.05
CA ARG A 100 4.77 13.54 -16.10
C ARG A 100 3.90 12.93 -17.18
#